data_AF-A0A2F0AH77-F1
#
_entry.id   AF-A0A2F0AH77-F1
#
_cell.length_a   1.000
_cell.length_b   1.000
_cell.length_c   1.000
_cell.angle_alpha   90.00
_cell.angle_beta   90.00
_cell.angle_gamma   90.00
#
_symmetry.space_group_name_H-M   'P 1'
#
loop_
_entity.id
_entity.type
_entity.pdbx_description
1 polymer ?
#
loop_
_entity_poly.entity_id
_entity_poly.type
_entity_poly.pdbx_seq_one_letter_code
_entity_poly.pdbx_strand_id
1 'polypeptide(L)'
;MKNIISKLETKLAASLKDKVVYNTSFVDNDYSTNSTATKEYKKAAILCLFDCNYENLNIILTLRSKKLKTHPGQISFPGGKLNKKETNYDCALRETYEEIGIKKESIHTLGELNFYLSGSNFLIKPIVGVTEGTYNFFLNKKEVDKVFYFPINFLFNRKNLTKSFYESKSINKKKFFYDIYWNDMRIWGTTALILVHLSRFVRNIAINNV
;
A
#
# COMPACT_ATOMS: atom_id res chain seq x y z
N MET A 1 17.67 11.91 -2.45
CA MET A 1 16.32 11.40 -2.79
C MET A 1 16.02 11.35 -4.29
N LYS A 2 16.27 12.42 -5.08
CA LYS A 2 15.99 12.44 -6.54
C LYS A 2 16.52 11.21 -7.32
N ASN A 3 17.74 10.75 -7.05
CA ASN A 3 18.31 9.54 -7.66
C ASN A 3 17.53 8.25 -7.30
N ILE A 4 17.09 8.12 -6.04
CA ILE A 4 16.28 6.97 -5.60
C ILE A 4 14.93 6.97 -6.34
N ILE A 5 14.24 8.12 -6.41
CA ILE A 5 12.94 8.25 -7.09
C ILE A 5 13.01 7.90 -8.59
N SER A 6 13.99 8.47 -9.32
CA SER A 6 14.18 8.17 -10.75
C SER A 6 14.46 6.67 -11.00
N LYS A 7 15.24 6.03 -10.13
CA LYS A 7 15.48 4.58 -10.19
C LYS A 7 14.25 3.76 -9.82
N LEU A 8 13.40 4.24 -8.91
CA LEU A 8 12.12 3.60 -8.57
C LEU A 8 11.21 3.58 -9.80
N GLU A 9 11.03 4.73 -10.45
CA GLU A 9 10.23 4.86 -11.68
C GLU A 9 10.70 3.88 -12.76
N THR A 10 12.01 3.84 -13.02
CA THR A 10 12.62 2.90 -13.98
C THR A 10 12.33 1.44 -13.63
N LYS A 11 12.47 1.05 -12.34
CA LYS A 11 12.20 -0.33 -11.91
C LYS A 11 10.72 -0.69 -11.95
N LEU A 12 9.83 0.23 -11.60
CA LEU A 12 8.38 0.02 -11.64
C LEU A 12 7.93 -0.23 -13.08
N ALA A 13 8.44 0.55 -14.05
CA ALA A 13 8.19 0.34 -15.47
C ALA A 13 8.65 -1.05 -15.96
N ALA A 14 9.78 -1.56 -15.44
CA ALA A 14 10.31 -2.87 -15.82
C ALA A 14 9.60 -4.06 -15.15
N SER A 15 9.05 -3.89 -13.94
CA SER A 15 8.48 -4.96 -13.11
C SER A 15 7.09 -5.45 -13.54
N LEU A 16 6.41 -4.74 -14.44
CA LEU A 16 5.03 -5.05 -14.85
C LEU A 16 4.91 -6.17 -15.90
N LYS A 17 6.01 -6.83 -16.26
CA LYS A 17 6.02 -7.87 -17.30
C LYS A 17 5.39 -9.19 -16.86
N ASP A 18 5.33 -9.45 -15.56
CA ASP A 18 4.71 -10.66 -15.00
C ASP A 18 3.43 -10.28 -14.24
N LYS A 19 2.26 -10.65 -14.79
CA LYS A 19 0.93 -10.40 -14.18
C LYS A 19 0.73 -11.27 -12.93
N VAL A 20 1.37 -10.88 -11.84
CA VAL A 20 1.27 -11.54 -10.54
C VAL A 20 0.16 -10.89 -9.71
N VAL A 21 -0.63 -11.72 -9.03
CA VAL A 21 -1.54 -11.28 -7.96
C VAL A 21 -1.00 -11.82 -6.63
N TYR A 22 -0.70 -10.93 -5.70
CA TYR A 22 -0.25 -11.29 -4.35
C TYR A 22 -1.45 -11.46 -3.43
N ASN A 23 -1.53 -12.58 -2.71
CA ASN A 23 -2.59 -12.79 -1.74
C ASN A 23 -2.15 -12.36 -0.34
N THR A 24 -3.00 -11.57 0.32
CA THR A 24 -2.73 -11.04 1.68
C THR A 24 -2.99 -12.07 2.77
N SER A 25 -3.85 -13.03 2.43
CA SER A 25 -3.91 -14.32 3.09
C SER A 25 -2.96 -15.20 2.28
N PHE A 26 -2.15 -16.07 2.89
CA PHE A 26 -1.39 -17.13 2.21
C PHE A 26 0.01 -16.75 1.63
N VAL A 27 1.02 -17.26 2.35
CA VAL A 27 2.37 -17.74 1.93
C VAL A 27 3.23 -16.80 1.07
N ASP A 28 4.50 -16.64 1.44
CA ASP A 28 5.56 -16.27 0.48
C ASP A 28 5.61 -17.39 -0.59
N ASN A 29 4.75 -17.33 -1.64
CA ASN A 29 4.73 -18.08 -2.92
C ASN A 29 3.36 -18.52 -3.46
N ASP A 30 2.21 -18.10 -2.89
CA ASP A 30 0.92 -18.34 -3.57
C ASP A 30 0.68 -17.27 -4.65
N TYR A 31 1.40 -17.40 -5.77
CA TYR A 31 1.03 -16.78 -7.03
C TYR A 31 -0.23 -17.48 -7.51
N SER A 32 -1.40 -16.83 -7.47
CA SER A 32 -2.54 -17.35 -8.25
C SER A 32 -2.29 -17.02 -9.72
N THR A 33 -1.38 -17.74 -10.38
CA THR A 33 -1.22 -17.61 -11.84
C THR A 33 -2.37 -18.25 -12.60
N ASN A 34 -3.15 -19.14 -11.97
CA ASN A 34 -4.39 -19.66 -12.53
C ASN A 34 -5.31 -20.18 -11.40
N SER A 35 -6.43 -19.50 -11.17
CA SER A 35 -7.59 -20.12 -10.52
C SER A 35 -8.81 -19.79 -11.38
N THR A 36 -9.07 -20.73 -12.28
CA THR A 36 -10.30 -20.91 -13.05
C THR A 36 -11.48 -21.06 -12.10
N ALA A 37 -12.17 -19.95 -11.78
CA ALA A 37 -13.59 -19.89 -11.43
C ALA A 37 -14.00 -18.42 -11.25
N THR A 38 -14.94 -17.96 -12.08
CA THR A 38 -16.02 -16.94 -11.97
C THR A 38 -16.22 -16.09 -10.69
N LYS A 39 -15.22 -15.87 -9.84
CA LYS A 39 -15.34 -15.08 -8.61
C LYS A 39 -15.13 -13.60 -8.93
N GLU A 40 -16.20 -12.83 -8.84
CA GLU A 40 -16.13 -11.39 -9.00
C GLU A 40 -15.49 -10.74 -7.75
N TYR A 41 -14.35 -10.08 -7.96
CA TYR A 41 -13.67 -9.34 -6.90
C TYR A 41 -14.12 -7.89 -6.87
N LYS A 42 -14.25 -7.32 -5.67
CA LYS A 42 -14.46 -5.88 -5.53
C LYS A 42 -13.16 -5.18 -5.92
N LYS A 43 -13.17 -4.32 -6.93
CA LYS A 43 -11.97 -3.59 -7.35
C LYS A 43 -11.74 -2.39 -6.45
N ALA A 44 -10.50 -2.19 -6.03
CA ALA A 44 -10.06 -1.03 -5.27
C ALA A 44 -8.70 -0.56 -5.77
N ALA A 45 -8.40 0.72 -5.57
CA ALA A 45 -7.08 1.27 -5.83
C ALA A 45 -6.62 2.13 -4.64
N ILE A 46 -5.33 2.09 -4.37
CA ILE A 46 -4.70 2.81 -3.27
C ILE A 46 -3.46 3.53 -3.76
N LEU A 47 -3.10 4.62 -3.09
CA LEU A 47 -1.92 5.41 -3.43
C LEU A 47 -0.80 5.18 -2.40
N CYS A 48 0.28 4.54 -2.85
CA CYS A 48 1.56 4.49 -2.18
C CYS A 48 2.29 5.81 -2.44
N LEU A 49 1.96 6.85 -1.68
CA LEU A 49 2.48 8.20 -1.88
C LEU A 49 3.73 8.44 -1.04
N PHE A 50 4.87 8.60 -1.71
CA PHE A 50 6.11 9.04 -1.09
C PHE A 50 6.13 10.56 -0.91
N ASP A 51 6.53 11.02 0.27
CA ASP A 51 6.85 12.43 0.54
C ASP A 51 8.37 12.58 0.64
N CYS A 52 8.93 13.45 -0.19
CA CYS A 52 10.38 13.70 -0.29
C CYS A 52 10.84 14.98 0.44
N ASN A 53 9.97 15.66 1.19
CA ASN A 53 10.32 16.91 1.89
C ASN A 53 11.09 16.71 3.19
N TYR A 54 11.27 15.47 3.62
CA TYR A 54 11.93 15.13 4.88
C TYR A 54 13.22 14.36 4.61
N GLU A 55 14.13 14.33 5.58
CA GLU A 55 15.40 13.59 5.48
C GLU A 55 15.20 12.10 5.14
N ASN A 56 14.07 11.53 5.56
CA ASN A 56 13.67 10.16 5.28
C ASN A 56 12.67 10.10 4.12
N LEU A 57 12.78 9.05 3.31
CA LEU A 57 11.76 8.69 2.32
C LEU A 57 10.51 8.17 3.05
N ASN A 58 9.56 9.07 3.29
CA ASN A 58 8.36 8.78 4.04
C ASN A 58 7.22 8.37 3.11
N ILE A 59 6.35 7.49 3.59
CA ILE A 59 5.08 7.14 2.94
C ILE A 59 3.93 7.74 3.73
N ILE A 60 3.00 8.38 3.04
CA ILE A 60 1.77 8.90 3.64
C ILE A 60 0.79 7.76 3.88
N LEU A 61 0.35 7.61 5.13
CA LEU A 61 -0.65 6.65 5.57
C LEU A 61 -1.78 7.34 6.35
N THR A 62 -2.94 6.71 6.37
CA THR A 62 -4.15 7.18 7.06
C THR A 62 -4.51 6.24 8.22
N LEU A 63 -5.00 6.83 9.31
CA LEU A 63 -5.72 6.12 10.36
C LEU A 63 -7.21 6.21 10.04
N ARG A 64 -7.81 5.07 9.68
CA ARG A 64 -9.23 5.00 9.35
C ARG A 64 -10.10 5.35 10.54
N SER A 65 -11.16 6.11 10.30
CA SER A 65 -12.06 6.53 11.36
C SER A 65 -12.67 5.33 12.08
N LYS A 66 -12.73 5.40 13.41
CA LYS A 66 -13.39 4.37 14.23
C LYS A 66 -14.89 4.24 13.94
N LYS A 67 -15.49 5.23 13.28
CA LYS A 67 -16.91 5.27 12.90
C LYS A 67 -17.24 4.46 11.65
N LEU A 68 -16.22 3.98 10.91
CA LEU A 68 -16.44 3.22 9.69
C LEU A 68 -16.96 1.81 9.97
N LYS A 69 -17.85 1.33 9.09
CA LYS A 69 -18.40 -0.03 9.16
C LYS A 69 -17.34 -1.12 8.91
N THR A 70 -16.30 -0.79 8.14
CA THR A 70 -15.26 -1.74 7.73
C THR A 70 -13.88 -1.22 8.08
N HIS A 71 -13.08 -2.10 8.68
CA HIS A 71 -11.71 -1.83 9.09
C HIS A 71 -11.55 -0.56 9.97
N PRO A 72 -12.42 -0.32 10.96
CA PRO A 72 -12.33 0.88 11.81
C PRO A 72 -11.01 0.90 12.59
N GLY A 73 -10.37 2.07 12.66
CA GLY A 73 -9.12 2.26 13.39
C GLY A 73 -7.89 1.55 12.80
N GLN A 74 -8.00 0.95 11.61
CA GLN A 74 -6.86 0.34 10.94
C GLN A 74 -6.02 1.39 10.19
N ILE A 75 -4.73 1.10 10.08
CA ILE A 75 -3.80 1.88 9.26
C ILE A 75 -3.87 1.41 7.82
N SER A 76 -4.06 2.34 6.89
CA SER A 76 -4.15 2.09 5.46
C SER A 76 -3.39 3.14 4.66
N PHE A 77 -3.11 2.80 3.40
CA PHE A 77 -2.85 3.81 2.39
C PHE A 77 -4.14 4.57 2.09
N PRO A 78 -4.06 5.84 1.65
CA PRO A 78 -5.22 6.51 1.09
C PRO A 78 -5.71 5.77 -0.16
N GLY A 79 -7.02 5.65 -0.31
CA GLY A 79 -7.62 4.91 -1.41
C GLY A 79 -8.92 4.21 -1.05
N GLY A 80 -9.56 3.64 -2.06
CA GLY A 80 -10.91 3.12 -1.91
C GLY A 80 -11.37 2.27 -3.07
N LYS A 81 -12.69 2.15 -3.17
CA LYS A 81 -13.34 1.28 -4.16
C LYS A 81 -13.45 2.01 -5.50
N LEU A 82 -13.25 1.28 -6.60
CA LEU A 82 -13.47 1.84 -7.92
C LEU A 82 -14.95 2.18 -8.15
N ASN A 83 -15.18 3.36 -8.74
CA ASN A 83 -16.45 3.72 -9.34
C ASN A 83 -16.67 3.03 -10.69
N LYS A 84 -17.90 3.06 -11.18
CA LYS A 84 -18.25 2.45 -12.48
C LYS A 84 -17.48 3.15 -13.61
N LYS A 85 -16.76 2.36 -14.42
CA LYS A 85 -15.91 2.81 -15.54
C LYS A 85 -14.69 3.68 -15.11
N GLU A 86 -14.33 3.68 -13.84
CA GLU A 86 -13.14 4.39 -13.33
C GLU A 86 -11.87 3.56 -13.56
N THR A 87 -10.76 4.21 -13.92
CA THR A 87 -9.45 3.55 -13.97
C THR A 87 -8.88 3.39 -12.55
N ASN A 88 -7.95 2.44 -12.34
CA ASN A 88 -7.30 2.32 -11.03
C ASN A 88 -6.55 3.60 -10.64
N TYR A 89 -5.98 4.29 -11.63
CA TYR A 89 -5.26 5.54 -11.46
C TYR A 89 -6.18 6.66 -10.95
N ASP A 90 -7.28 6.90 -11.67
CA ASP A 90 -8.24 7.94 -11.32
C ASP A 90 -8.86 7.68 -9.93
N CYS A 91 -9.15 6.41 -9.63
CA CYS A 91 -9.65 6.01 -8.31
C CYS A 91 -8.66 6.36 -7.20
N ALA A 92 -7.39 5.97 -7.31
CA ALA A 92 -6.40 6.22 -6.26
C ALA A 92 -6.23 7.73 -6.00
N LEU A 93 -6.21 8.55 -7.06
CA LEU A 93 -6.09 10.00 -6.94
C LEU A 93 -7.34 10.66 -6.36
N ARG A 94 -8.53 10.27 -6.84
CA ARG A 94 -9.81 10.80 -6.34
C ARG A 94 -9.95 10.50 -4.85
N GLU A 95 -9.77 9.25 -4.45
CA GLU A 95 -9.89 8.83 -3.05
C GLU A 95 -8.85 9.53 -2.16
N THR A 96 -7.61 9.70 -2.63
CA THR A 96 -6.60 10.47 -1.89
C THR A 96 -7.02 11.92 -1.70
N TYR A 97 -7.59 12.56 -2.72
CA TYR A 97 -8.12 13.91 -2.59
C TYR A 97 -9.31 13.97 -1.62
N GLU A 98 -10.26 13.03 -1.72
CA GLU A 98 -11.44 12.97 -0.85
C GLU A 98 -11.08 12.70 0.62
N GLU A 99 -10.12 11.82 0.88
CA GLU A 99 -9.74 11.42 2.24
C GLU A 99 -8.85 12.46 2.93
N ILE A 100 -7.84 12.99 2.23
CA ILE A 100 -6.75 13.79 2.83
C ILE A 100 -6.46 15.12 2.12
N GLY A 101 -7.14 15.45 1.03
CA GLY A 101 -7.08 16.76 0.37
C GLY A 101 -5.87 17.01 -0.53
N ILE A 102 -5.03 15.99 -0.79
CA ILE A 102 -3.90 16.14 -1.72
C ILE A 102 -4.44 16.14 -3.15
N LYS A 103 -4.15 17.21 -3.88
CA LYS A 103 -4.57 17.38 -5.27
C LYS A 103 -3.70 16.56 -6.21
N LYS A 104 -4.30 16.04 -7.29
CA LYS A 104 -3.60 15.23 -8.29
C LYS A 104 -2.44 15.97 -8.94
N GLU A 105 -2.53 17.30 -9.10
CA GLU A 105 -1.49 18.13 -9.71
C GLU A 105 -0.21 18.18 -8.85
N SER A 106 -0.32 17.86 -7.56
CA SER A 106 0.81 17.80 -6.63
C SER A 106 1.43 16.41 -6.53
N ILE A 107 0.93 15.44 -7.31
CA ILE A 107 1.40 14.06 -7.31
C ILE A 107 2.05 13.77 -8.66
N HIS A 108 3.33 13.39 -8.61
CA HIS A 108 4.02 12.82 -9.76
C HIS A 108 3.98 11.29 -9.66
N THR A 109 3.31 10.67 -10.63
CA THR A 109 3.09 9.21 -10.63
C THR A 109 4.28 8.49 -11.22
N LEU A 110 4.83 7.53 -10.46
CA LEU A 110 6.02 6.76 -10.84
C LEU A 110 5.68 5.42 -11.51
N GLY A 111 4.46 4.92 -11.27
CA GLY A 111 4.01 3.64 -11.81
C GLY A 111 3.04 2.93 -10.88
N GLU A 112 2.99 1.60 -10.99
CA GLU A 112 2.07 0.76 -10.24
C GLU A 112 2.74 -0.54 -9.78
N LEU A 113 2.24 -1.12 -8.70
CA LEU A 113 2.62 -2.46 -8.27
C LEU A 113 1.65 -3.50 -8.85
N ASN A 114 2.02 -4.77 -8.70
CA ASN A 114 1.13 -5.91 -8.92
C ASN A 114 -0.16 -5.81 -8.08
N PHE A 115 -1.18 -6.58 -8.46
CA PHE A 115 -2.43 -6.58 -7.70
C PHE A 115 -2.29 -7.34 -6.38
N TYR A 116 -3.06 -6.92 -5.37
CA TYR A 116 -3.11 -7.55 -4.05
C TYR A 116 -4.55 -7.98 -3.74
N LEU A 117 -4.77 -9.25 -3.40
CA LEU A 117 -6.07 -9.74 -2.96
C LEU A 117 -6.20 -9.64 -1.44
N SER A 118 -7.12 -8.80 -0.96
CA SER A 118 -7.41 -8.65 0.47
C SER A 118 -8.20 -9.84 1.02
N GLY A 119 -8.08 -10.11 2.32
CA GLY A 119 -8.95 -11.06 3.04
C GLY A 119 -10.45 -10.68 3.00
N SER A 120 -10.77 -9.42 2.67
CA SER A 120 -12.14 -8.91 2.47
C SER A 120 -12.60 -8.94 1.00
N ASN A 121 -11.94 -9.74 0.16
CA ASN A 121 -12.27 -9.98 -1.25
C ASN A 121 -12.15 -8.75 -2.17
N PHE A 122 -11.24 -7.82 -1.83
CA PHE A 122 -10.87 -6.73 -2.71
C PHE A 122 -9.64 -7.08 -3.54
N LEU A 123 -9.71 -6.87 -4.86
CA LEU A 123 -8.56 -6.87 -5.74
C LEU A 123 -8.03 -5.43 -5.80
N ILE A 124 -6.95 -5.20 -5.06
CA ILE A 124 -6.37 -3.88 -4.80
C ILE A 124 -5.25 -3.62 -5.79
N LYS A 125 -5.28 -2.46 -6.44
CA LYS A 125 -4.20 -1.96 -7.28
C LYS A 125 -3.44 -0.82 -6.57
N PRO A 126 -2.17 -1.01 -6.19
CA PRO A 126 -1.34 0.07 -5.68
C PRO A 126 -0.78 0.91 -6.82
N ILE A 127 -1.09 2.20 -6.80
CA ILE A 127 -0.44 3.23 -7.60
C ILE A 127 0.69 3.82 -6.77
N VAL A 128 1.86 4.03 -7.35
CA VAL A 128 3.02 4.60 -6.67
C VAL A 128 3.24 6.01 -7.19
N GLY A 129 3.31 6.96 -6.27
CA GLY A 129 3.54 8.36 -6.60
C GLY A 129 4.53 9.00 -5.63
N VAL A 130 5.02 10.16 -6.02
CA VAL A 130 5.83 11.03 -5.18
C VAL A 130 5.21 12.41 -5.11
N THR A 131 5.45 13.07 -4.00
CA THR A 131 5.06 14.45 -3.80
C THR A 131 6.13 15.23 -3.05
N GLU A 132 6.22 16.53 -3.33
CA GLU A 132 7.24 17.45 -2.80
C GLU A 132 6.60 18.69 -2.14
N GLY A 133 5.33 18.61 -1.71
CA GLY A 133 4.60 19.73 -1.09
C GLY A 133 4.56 19.70 0.44
N THR A 134 4.52 20.86 1.08
CA THR A 134 4.10 20.97 2.49
C THR A 134 2.57 20.98 2.52
N TYR A 135 1.96 19.92 3.02
CA TYR A 135 0.50 19.77 2.99
C TYR A 135 -0.15 20.15 4.30
N ASN A 136 -1.07 21.10 4.24
CA ASN A 136 -2.15 21.19 5.22
C ASN A 136 -3.20 20.16 4.82
N PHE A 137 -3.18 18.99 5.46
CA PHE A 137 -4.15 17.93 5.16
C PHE A 137 -5.57 18.39 5.47
N PHE A 138 -6.45 18.30 4.48
CA PHE A 138 -7.89 18.51 4.64
C PHE A 138 -8.56 17.15 4.81
N LEU A 139 -8.63 16.69 6.06
CA LEU A 139 -9.12 15.36 6.38
C LEU A 139 -10.64 15.28 6.30
N ASN A 140 -11.15 14.33 5.51
CA ASN A 140 -12.53 13.89 5.64
C ASN A 140 -12.69 13.09 6.94
N LYS A 141 -13.09 13.75 8.03
CA LYS A 141 -13.24 13.16 9.37
C LYS A 141 -14.30 12.06 9.48
N LYS A 142 -15.11 11.82 8.45
CA LYS A 142 -15.98 10.64 8.39
C LYS A 142 -15.19 9.36 8.11
N GLU A 143 -14.03 9.49 7.47
CA GLU A 143 -13.26 8.37 6.93
C GLU A 143 -11.85 8.29 7.50
N VAL A 144 -11.23 9.43 7.79
CA VAL A 144 -9.85 9.51 8.28
C VAL A 144 -9.77 10.32 9.57
N ASP A 145 -9.28 9.68 10.64
CA ASP A 145 -9.05 10.36 11.91
C ASP A 145 -7.72 11.12 11.90
N LYS A 146 -6.67 10.54 11.29
CA LYS A 146 -5.31 11.07 11.31
C LYS A 146 -4.51 10.66 10.05
N VAL A 147 -3.57 11.51 9.64
CA VAL A 147 -2.51 11.19 8.67
C VAL A 147 -1.17 11.11 9.39
N PHE A 148 -0.30 10.23 8.94
CA PHE A 148 1.07 10.13 9.44
C PHE A 148 2.04 9.72 8.34
N TYR A 149 3.29 10.06 8.58
CA TYR A 149 4.42 9.80 7.71
C TYR A 149 5.16 8.57 8.22
N PHE A 150 5.12 7.48 7.47
CA PHE A 150 5.82 6.24 7.81
C PHE A 150 7.18 6.17 7.10
N PRO A 151 8.30 6.15 7.82
CA PRO A 151 9.64 6.10 7.22
C PRO A 151 9.90 4.71 6.62
N ILE A 152 9.92 4.59 5.28
CA ILE A 152 9.96 3.26 4.63
C ILE A 152 11.25 2.49 4.93
N ASN A 153 12.33 3.22 5.22
CA ASN A 153 13.62 2.68 5.64
C ASN A 153 13.56 1.98 7.02
N PHE A 154 12.54 2.25 7.85
CA PHE A 154 12.27 1.48 9.06
C PHE A 154 12.16 -0.02 8.76
N LEU A 155 11.61 -0.38 7.59
CA LEU A 155 11.45 -1.78 7.18
C LEU A 155 12.73 -2.40 6.59
N PHE A 156 13.83 -1.65 6.49
CA PHE A 156 15.11 -2.21 6.04
C PHE A 156 15.75 -3.10 7.11
N ASN A 157 15.44 -2.84 8.39
CA ASN A 157 15.80 -3.72 9.48
C ASN A 157 14.77 -4.86 9.59
N ARG A 158 15.22 -6.09 9.32
CA ARG A 158 14.36 -7.28 9.38
C ARG A 158 13.73 -7.53 10.75
N LYS A 159 14.33 -7.02 11.84
CA LYS A 159 13.76 -7.12 13.20
C LYS A 159 12.43 -6.37 13.35
N ASN A 160 12.16 -5.40 12.48
CA ASN A 160 10.91 -4.63 12.48
C ASN A 160 9.77 -5.32 11.69
N LEU A 161 10.03 -6.51 11.14
CA LEU A 161 9.08 -7.29 10.36
C LEU A 161 8.69 -8.56 11.13
N THR A 162 7.53 -8.53 11.77
CA THR A 162 7.00 -9.72 12.44
C THR A 162 6.07 -10.49 11.50
N LYS A 163 6.18 -11.82 11.51
CA LYS A 163 5.18 -12.70 10.89
C LYS A 163 4.27 -13.22 12.00
N SER A 164 3.03 -12.76 12.00
CA SER A 164 2.00 -13.21 12.94
C SER A 164 1.20 -14.34 12.31
N PHE A 165 0.94 -15.41 13.05
CA PHE A 165 0.31 -16.61 12.53
C PHE A 165 -1.15 -16.74 13.00
N TYR A 166 -2.00 -17.34 12.16
CA TYR A 166 -3.35 -17.73 12.53
C TYR A 166 -3.74 -19.07 11.89
N GLU A 167 -4.63 -19.79 12.55
CA GLU A 167 -5.19 -21.03 12.03
C GLU A 167 -6.44 -20.76 11.21
N SER A 168 -6.42 -21.25 9.97
CA SER A 168 -7.59 -21.18 9.10
C SER A 168 -8.38 -22.47 9.19
N LYS A 169 -9.56 -22.39 9.83
CA LYS A 169 -10.48 -23.53 9.98
C LYS A 169 -10.84 -24.22 8.66
N SER A 170 -10.78 -23.50 7.54
CA SER A 170 -11.17 -24.01 6.21
C SER A 170 -10.12 -24.86 5.49
N ILE A 171 -8.84 -24.82 5.87
CA ILE A 171 -7.75 -25.42 5.05
C ILE A 171 -6.74 -26.19 5.92
N ASN A 172 -6.98 -26.25 7.25
CA ASN A 172 -6.13 -26.91 8.23
C ASN A 172 -4.62 -26.58 8.08
N LYS A 173 -4.32 -25.34 7.69
CA LYS A 173 -2.95 -24.83 7.48
C LYS A 173 -2.74 -23.56 8.30
N LYS A 174 -1.55 -23.45 8.90
CA LYS A 174 -1.08 -22.19 9.52
C LYS A 174 -0.82 -21.17 8.42
N LYS A 175 -1.45 -20.00 8.54
CA LYS A 175 -1.17 -18.85 7.67
C LYS A 175 -0.44 -17.79 8.48
N PHE A 176 0.30 -16.93 7.79
CA PHE A 176 0.86 -15.74 8.40
C PHE A 176 0.41 -14.48 7.68
N PHE A 177 0.49 -13.36 8.39
CA PHE A 177 0.46 -12.01 7.83
C PHE A 177 1.62 -11.20 8.39
N TYR A 178 2.04 -10.16 7.67
CA TYR A 178 3.02 -9.21 8.18
C TYR A 178 2.38 -8.28 9.21
N ASP A 179 3.10 -8.09 10.32
CA ASP A 179 2.72 -7.25 11.44
C ASP A 179 3.90 -6.32 11.75
N ILE A 180 3.65 -5.03 11.66
CA ILE A 180 4.65 -3.96 11.81
C ILE A 180 4.19 -3.09 12.97
N TYR A 181 5.04 -3.01 13.99
CA TYR A 181 4.85 -2.10 15.11
C TYR A 181 5.83 -0.95 14.93
N TRP A 182 5.29 0.26 14.82
CA TRP A 182 6.08 1.48 14.68
C TRP A 182 5.51 2.54 15.61
N ASN A 183 6.27 2.90 16.65
CA ASN A 183 5.75 3.62 17.81
C ASN A 183 4.51 2.88 18.38
N ASP A 184 3.48 3.60 18.79
CA ASP A 184 2.22 3.04 19.32
C ASP A 184 1.25 2.57 18.22
N MET A 185 1.73 2.43 16.97
CA MET A 185 0.91 2.09 15.82
C MET A 185 1.19 0.67 15.35
N ARG A 186 0.10 -0.05 15.05
CA ARG A 186 0.14 -1.38 14.45
C ARG A 186 -0.32 -1.33 13.01
N ILE A 187 0.55 -1.72 12.08
CA ILE A 187 0.26 -1.86 10.66
C ILE A 187 0.28 -3.33 10.30
N TRP A 188 -0.82 -3.85 9.77
CA TRP A 188 -0.98 -5.28 9.53
C TRP A 188 -1.83 -5.56 8.29
N GLY A 189 -1.93 -6.83 7.90
CA GLY A 189 -2.74 -7.27 6.77
C GLY A 189 -2.22 -6.74 5.44
N THR A 190 -3.15 -6.31 4.56
CA THR A 190 -2.80 -5.86 3.20
C THR A 190 -1.83 -4.68 3.20
N THR A 191 -2.05 -3.71 4.09
CA THR A 191 -1.19 -2.52 4.19
C THR A 191 0.25 -2.93 4.51
N ALA A 192 0.46 -3.81 5.49
CA ALA A 192 1.79 -4.29 5.84
C ALA A 192 2.45 -5.08 4.72
N LEU A 193 1.71 -5.95 4.02
CA LEU A 193 2.24 -6.71 2.89
C LEU A 193 2.72 -5.79 1.76
N ILE A 194 1.92 -4.81 1.39
CA ILE A 194 2.29 -3.82 0.36
C ILE A 194 3.52 -3.03 0.80
N LEU A 195 3.58 -2.57 2.06
CA LEU A 195 4.75 -1.86 2.61
C LEU A 195 6.02 -2.72 2.57
N VAL A 196 5.94 -4.02 2.90
CA VAL A 196 7.07 -4.96 2.84
C VAL A 196 7.56 -5.15 1.40
N HIS A 197 6.64 -5.30 0.45
CA HIS A 197 7.02 -5.44 -0.95
C HIS A 197 7.65 -4.15 -1.46
N LEU A 198 7.03 -3.01 -1.19
CA LEU A 198 7.54 -1.70 -1.57
C LEU A 198 8.92 -1.42 -0.95
N SER A 199 9.12 -1.75 0.33
CA SER A 199 10.42 -1.54 1.00
C SER A 199 11.54 -2.39 0.39
N ARG A 200 11.23 -3.59 -0.14
CA ARG A 200 12.21 -4.40 -0.89
C ARG A 200 12.64 -3.71 -2.18
N PHE A 201 11.71 -3.10 -2.92
CA PHE A 201 12.06 -2.31 -4.11
C PHE A 201 12.98 -1.14 -3.75
N VAL A 202 12.58 -0.35 -2.74
CA VAL A 202 13.36 0.82 -2.28
C VAL A 202 14.73 0.40 -1.76
N ARG A 203 14.81 -0.61 -0.89
CA ARG A 203 16.07 -1.10 -0.30
C ARG A 203 17.06 -1.57 -1.36
N ASN A 204 16.59 -2.32 -2.35
CA ASN A 204 17.44 -2.79 -3.44
C ASN A 204 17.96 -1.64 -4.32
N ILE A 205 17.26 -0.51 -4.37
CA ILE A 205 17.75 0.70 -5.04
C ILE A 205 18.73 1.44 -4.12
N ALA A 206 18.40 1.60 -2.84
CA ALA A 206 19.24 2.34 -1.89
C ALA A 206 20.59 1.67 -1.62
N ILE A 207 20.65 0.33 -1.52
CA ILE A 207 21.90 -0.41 -1.28
C ILE A 207 22.81 -0.40 -2.51
N ASN A 208 22.27 -0.48 -3.72
CA ASN A 208 23.06 -0.45 -4.96
C ASN A 208 23.52 0.99 -5.36
N ASN A 209 23.53 1.92 -4.39
CA ASN A 209 23.95 3.31 -4.54
C ASN A 209 25.05 3.70 -3.51
N VAL A 210 25.53 2.72 -2.74
CA VAL A 210 26.72 2.83 -1.87
C VAL A 210 27.81 1.97 -2.50
#